data_AF-A0A016STI1-F1
#
_entry.id   AF-A0A016STI1-F1
#
_cell.length_a   1.000
_cell.length_b   1.000
_cell.length_c   1.000
_cell.angle_alpha   90.00
_cell.angle_beta   90.00
_cell.angle_gamma   90.00
#
_symmetry.space_group_name_H-M   'P 1'
#
loop_
_entity.id
_entity.type
_entity.pdbx_description
1 polymer ?
#
loop_
_entity_poly.entity_id
_entity_poly.type
_entity_poly.pdbx_seq_one_letter_code
_entity_poly.pdbx_strand_id
1 'polypeptide(L)'
;MLESRLDTFYIENQEVLISFERRIREVNSHLLMYMKHYPGLERVMFLVCWWAKQNRLLGGCLQEEHVCIILILFATGTIAGSVNVMEPILDVLHDSDVCDEDLIKPTKEQYVHMIVAFYEYLASRPFRILPHLSFESMGCASTFLRGQWVPIHEAAVKTYYNLVFHMQFGELTDVEHADPSRSVSCRECEPFVIELPDDVDDELVRRQIMKKTNLTDLSLRRIPGPRNHWRVAVSARGTIHSLRLLRDLVTVKPPFMGAAGGREASALLPLLVYKRIMS
;
A
#
# COMPACT_ATOMS: atom_id res chain seq x y z
N MET A 1 -1.57 -18.08 3.93
CA MET A 1 -1.53 -16.99 4.94
C MET A 1 -2.52 -15.86 4.60
N LEU A 2 -2.60 -15.38 3.36
CA LEU A 2 -3.66 -14.43 2.95
C LEU A 2 -5.04 -15.09 2.94
N GLU A 3 -5.14 -16.30 2.37
CA GLU A 3 -6.38 -17.08 2.33
C GLU A 3 -7.02 -17.27 3.72
N SER A 4 -6.25 -17.74 4.70
CA SER A 4 -6.74 -17.93 6.08
C SER A 4 -7.23 -16.63 6.72
N ARG A 5 -6.59 -15.50 6.42
CA ARG A 5 -7.02 -14.18 6.91
C ARG A 5 -8.31 -13.72 6.25
N LEU A 6 -8.48 -14.01 4.96
CA LEU A 6 -9.72 -13.73 4.24
C LEU A 6 -10.87 -14.57 4.80
N ASP A 7 -10.64 -15.86 5.05
CA ASP A 7 -11.65 -16.73 5.67
C ASP A 7 -12.09 -16.19 7.05
N THR A 8 -11.15 -15.79 7.90
CA THR A 8 -11.47 -15.13 9.19
C THR A 8 -12.28 -13.86 8.98
N PHE A 9 -11.84 -12.97 8.08
CA PHE A 9 -12.54 -11.72 7.78
C PHE A 9 -13.98 -11.94 7.32
N TYR A 10 -14.22 -12.92 6.44
CA TYR A 10 -15.57 -13.23 5.96
C TYR A 10 -16.46 -13.82 7.04
N ILE A 11 -15.91 -14.61 7.96
CA ILE A 11 -16.65 -15.15 9.12
C ILE A 11 -17.03 -14.01 10.07
N GLU A 12 -16.09 -13.13 10.40
CA GLU A 12 -16.32 -11.99 11.30
C GLU A 12 -17.33 -10.99 10.74
N ASN A 13 -17.42 -10.85 9.41
CA ASN A 13 -18.28 -9.89 8.73
C ASN A 13 -19.49 -10.54 8.03
N GLN A 14 -19.90 -11.75 8.43
CA GLN A 14 -20.91 -12.52 7.71
C GLN A 14 -22.25 -11.79 7.57
N GLU A 15 -22.73 -11.11 8.61
CA GLU A 15 -24.00 -10.35 8.55
C GLU A 15 -23.91 -9.17 7.57
N VAL A 16 -22.78 -8.47 7.57
CA VAL A 16 -22.54 -7.33 6.68
C VAL A 16 -22.44 -7.81 5.23
N LEU A 17 -21.76 -8.93 5.00
CA LEU A 17 -21.67 -9.60 3.69
C LEU A 17 -23.07 -9.94 3.15
N ILE A 18 -23.94 -10.55 3.95
CA ILE A 18 -25.33 -10.87 3.54
C ILE A 18 -26.10 -9.59 3.20
N SER A 19 -25.93 -8.54 4.00
CA SER A 19 -26.58 -7.25 3.73
C SER A 19 -26.08 -6.60 2.43
N PHE A 20 -24.78 -6.72 2.15
CA PHE A 20 -24.13 -6.21 0.94
C PHE A 20 -24.64 -6.95 -0.29
N GLU A 21 -24.66 -8.28 -0.23
CA GLU A 21 -25.15 -9.12 -1.30
C GLU A 21 -26.59 -8.74 -1.68
N ARG A 22 -27.49 -8.59 -0.69
CA ARG A 22 -28.85 -8.15 -0.96
C ARG A 22 -28.91 -6.79 -1.68
N ARG A 23 -28.13 -5.80 -1.25
CA ARG A 23 -28.10 -4.47 -1.89
C ARG A 23 -27.61 -4.56 -3.34
N ILE A 24 -26.50 -5.23 -3.60
CA ILE A 24 -25.93 -5.34 -4.96
C ILE A 24 -26.90 -6.04 -5.91
N ARG A 25 -27.59 -7.09 -5.43
CA ARG A 25 -28.61 -7.80 -6.21
C ARG A 25 -29.80 -6.91 -6.58
N GLU A 26 -30.17 -5.96 -5.73
CA GLU A 26 -31.24 -4.99 -5.98
C GLU A 26 -30.80 -3.89 -6.97
N VAL A 27 -29.51 -3.54 -7.01
CA VAL A 27 -28.99 -2.45 -7.85
C VAL A 27 -28.76 -2.89 -9.30
N ASN A 28 -28.16 -4.07 -9.54
CA ASN A 28 -27.72 -4.46 -10.87
C ASN A 28 -27.94 -5.96 -11.16
N SER A 29 -28.76 -6.25 -12.17
CA SER A 29 -29.10 -7.63 -12.58
C SER A 29 -27.91 -8.40 -13.18
N HIS A 30 -26.96 -7.73 -13.82
CA HIS A 30 -25.77 -8.37 -14.38
C HIS A 30 -24.83 -8.81 -13.25
N LEU A 31 -24.63 -7.98 -12.22
CA LEU A 31 -23.85 -8.40 -11.05
C LEU A 31 -24.50 -9.61 -10.34
N LEU A 32 -25.83 -9.63 -10.25
CA LEU A 32 -26.56 -10.80 -9.75
C LEU A 32 -26.32 -12.06 -10.59
N MET A 33 -26.34 -11.92 -11.92
CA MET A 33 -26.05 -13.02 -12.84
C MET A 33 -24.65 -13.59 -12.55
N TYR A 34 -23.61 -12.75 -12.53
CA TYR A 34 -22.24 -13.18 -12.22
C TYR A 34 -22.12 -13.86 -10.84
N MET A 35 -22.75 -13.33 -9.79
CA MET A 35 -22.73 -13.97 -8.46
C MET A 35 -23.42 -15.34 -8.45
N LYS A 36 -24.47 -15.55 -9.25
CA LYS A 36 -25.12 -16.86 -9.38
C LYS A 36 -24.24 -17.86 -10.11
N HIS A 37 -23.57 -17.44 -11.18
CA HIS A 37 -22.71 -18.31 -11.99
C HIS A 37 -21.40 -18.68 -11.29
N TYR A 38 -20.85 -17.78 -10.49
CA TYR A 38 -19.56 -17.96 -9.84
C TYR A 38 -19.69 -17.91 -8.31
N PRO A 39 -19.98 -19.05 -7.65
CA PRO A 39 -20.04 -19.11 -6.19
C PRO A 39 -18.74 -18.65 -5.55
N GLY A 40 -18.83 -17.80 -4.52
CA GLY A 40 -17.68 -17.20 -3.84
C GLY A 40 -17.30 -15.82 -4.39
N LEU A 41 -17.80 -15.44 -5.58
CA LEU A 41 -17.55 -14.12 -6.15
C LEU A 41 -18.15 -13.00 -5.30
N GLU A 42 -19.28 -13.25 -4.63
CA GLU A 42 -19.90 -12.30 -3.70
C GLU A 42 -18.94 -11.89 -2.57
N ARG A 43 -18.07 -12.81 -2.13
CA ARG A 43 -17.05 -12.53 -1.11
C ARG A 43 -15.95 -11.63 -1.66
N VAL A 44 -15.52 -11.86 -2.90
CA VAL A 44 -14.51 -11.03 -3.55
C VAL A 44 -15.05 -9.63 -3.81
N MET A 45 -16.27 -9.52 -4.32
CA MET A 45 -16.97 -8.23 -4.51
C MET A 45 -17.11 -7.47 -3.18
N PHE A 46 -17.49 -8.17 -2.12
CA PHE A 46 -17.57 -7.59 -0.78
C PHE A 46 -16.21 -7.07 -0.31
N LEU A 47 -15.15 -7.85 -0.47
CA LEU A 47 -13.80 -7.46 -0.08
C LEU A 47 -13.34 -6.17 -0.78
N VAL A 48 -13.52 -6.07 -2.10
CA VAL A 48 -13.09 -4.88 -2.86
C VAL A 48 -13.94 -3.66 -2.52
N CYS A 49 -15.23 -3.82 -2.23
CA CYS A 49 -16.08 -2.73 -1.77
C CYS A 49 -15.70 -2.29 -0.35
N TRP A 50 -15.41 -3.24 0.54
CA TRP A 50 -14.91 -2.96 1.89
C TRP A 50 -13.61 -2.17 1.83
N TRP A 51 -12.65 -2.62 1.02
CA TRP A 51 -11.40 -1.90 0.78
C TRP A 51 -11.64 -0.47 0.27
N ALA A 52 -12.54 -0.29 -0.71
CA ALA A 52 -12.86 1.02 -1.26
C ALA A 52 -13.49 1.94 -0.20
N LYS A 53 -14.31 1.38 0.69
CA LYS A 53 -14.90 2.09 1.84
C LYS A 53 -13.84 2.53 2.84
N GLN A 54 -12.92 1.65 3.23
CA GLN A 54 -11.83 1.96 4.17
C GLN A 54 -10.92 3.06 3.62
N ASN A 55 -10.66 3.04 2.31
CA ASN A 55 -9.90 4.08 1.61
C ASN A 55 -10.71 5.35 1.28
N ARG A 56 -11.95 5.46 1.76
CA ARG A 56 -12.86 6.61 1.56
C ARG A 56 -13.12 6.95 0.08
N LEU A 57 -13.09 5.95 -0.79
CA LEU A 57 -13.28 6.13 -2.22
C LEU A 57 -14.77 6.31 -2.61
N LEU A 58 -15.69 5.80 -1.79
CA LEU A 58 -17.14 5.75 -2.06
C LEU A 58 -17.90 7.05 -1.73
N GLY A 59 -17.19 8.13 -1.37
CA GLY A 59 -17.82 9.41 -0.98
C GLY A 59 -18.15 10.35 -2.15
N GLY A 60 -17.85 9.96 -3.39
CA GLY A 60 -18.01 10.80 -4.58
C GLY A 60 -18.75 10.09 -5.71
N CYS A 61 -18.25 10.22 -6.94
CA CYS A 61 -18.84 9.57 -8.13
C CYS A 61 -18.74 8.04 -8.11
N LEU A 62 -17.77 7.48 -7.39
CA LEU A 62 -17.61 6.03 -7.24
C LEU A 62 -18.60 5.49 -6.19
N GLN A 63 -19.25 4.37 -6.54
CA GLN A 63 -20.24 3.68 -5.70
C GLN A 63 -19.87 2.19 -5.64
N GLU A 64 -20.46 1.44 -4.70
CA GLU A 64 -20.19 -0.01 -4.55
C GLU A 64 -20.40 -0.76 -5.87
N GLU A 65 -21.50 -0.45 -6.59
CA GLU A 65 -21.81 -1.02 -7.90
C GLU A 65 -20.65 -0.83 -8.90
N HIS A 66 -20.13 0.38 -9.03
CA HIS A 66 -19.03 0.69 -9.94
C HIS A 66 -17.78 -0.13 -9.59
N VAL A 67 -17.45 -0.31 -8.30
CA VAL A 67 -16.29 -1.12 -7.89
C VAL A 67 -16.48 -2.58 -8.29
N CYS A 68 -17.66 -3.14 -8.06
CA CYS A 68 -18.00 -4.49 -8.49
C CYS A 68 -17.91 -4.65 -10.01
N ILE A 69 -18.42 -3.69 -10.77
CA ILE A 69 -18.34 -3.72 -12.24
C ILE A 69 -16.87 -3.68 -12.70
N ILE A 70 -16.03 -2.82 -12.13
CA ILE A 70 -14.59 -2.77 -12.46
C ILE A 70 -13.92 -4.13 -12.22
N LEU A 71 -14.28 -4.81 -11.12
CA LEU A 71 -13.78 -6.16 -10.84
C LEU A 71 -14.20 -7.16 -11.92
N ILE A 72 -15.47 -7.15 -12.35
CA ILE A 72 -15.94 -8.04 -13.42
C ILE A 72 -15.24 -7.73 -14.75
N LEU A 73 -15.13 -6.46 -15.12
CA LEU A 73 -14.47 -6.06 -16.36
C LEU A 73 -12.99 -6.45 -16.37
N PHE A 74 -12.34 -6.39 -15.20
CA PHE A 74 -10.99 -6.91 -15.02
C PHE A 74 -10.94 -8.42 -15.19
N ALA A 75 -11.76 -9.16 -14.45
CA ALA A 75 -11.71 -10.62 -14.38
C ALA A 75 -12.14 -11.32 -15.68
N THR A 76 -12.92 -10.63 -16.52
CA THR A 76 -13.30 -11.06 -17.88
C THR A 76 -12.35 -10.61 -18.97
N GLY A 77 -11.33 -9.81 -18.64
CA GLY A 77 -10.39 -9.27 -19.63
C GLY A 77 -10.95 -8.16 -20.52
N THR A 78 -12.13 -7.63 -20.21
CA THR A 78 -12.84 -6.65 -21.06
C THR A 78 -12.39 -5.20 -20.82
N ILE A 79 -11.76 -4.91 -19.68
CA ILE A 79 -11.14 -3.62 -19.44
C ILE A 79 -9.74 -3.53 -20.08
N ALA A 80 -9.44 -2.42 -20.74
CA ALA A 80 -8.18 -2.29 -21.46
C ALA A 80 -6.95 -2.48 -20.55
N GLY A 81 -6.05 -3.37 -20.97
CA GLY A 81 -4.79 -3.66 -20.29
C GLY A 81 -4.86 -4.67 -19.14
N SER A 82 -6.03 -5.21 -18.78
CA SER A 82 -6.14 -6.25 -17.73
C SER A 82 -5.49 -7.57 -18.14
N VAL A 83 -5.64 -7.95 -19.41
CA VAL A 83 -5.03 -9.17 -19.98
C VAL A 83 -3.50 -9.20 -19.92
N ASN A 84 -2.86 -8.04 -19.74
CA ASN A 84 -1.40 -7.95 -19.55
C ASN A 84 -0.98 -8.36 -18.13
N VAL A 85 -1.93 -8.40 -17.18
CA VAL A 85 -1.71 -8.70 -15.77
C VAL A 85 -2.18 -10.13 -15.47
N MET A 86 -3.34 -10.53 -16.00
CA MET A 86 -3.94 -11.83 -15.72
C MET A 86 -4.80 -12.28 -16.89
N GLU A 87 -4.72 -13.56 -17.25
CA GLU A 87 -5.68 -14.16 -18.17
C GLU A 87 -7.10 -14.13 -17.55
N PRO A 88 -8.16 -13.98 -18.36
CA PRO A 88 -9.53 -13.97 -17.86
C PRO A 88 -9.82 -15.23 -17.03
N ILE A 89 -10.31 -15.02 -15.80
CA ILE A 89 -10.76 -16.09 -14.90
C ILE A 89 -12.28 -16.27 -14.98
N LEU A 90 -13.00 -15.23 -15.38
CA LEU A 90 -14.44 -15.26 -15.58
C LEU A 90 -14.76 -15.13 -17.07
N ASP A 91 -15.85 -15.75 -17.49
CA ASP A 91 -16.36 -15.63 -18.86
C ASP A 91 -17.20 -14.37 -19.00
N VAL A 92 -17.29 -13.87 -20.24
CA VAL A 92 -18.26 -12.83 -20.59
C VAL A 92 -19.62 -13.50 -20.70
N LEU A 93 -20.53 -13.15 -19.79
CA LEU A 93 -21.87 -13.73 -19.74
C LEU A 93 -22.84 -12.87 -20.54
N HIS A 94 -23.70 -13.54 -21.32
CA HIS A 94 -24.80 -12.92 -22.06
C HIS A 94 -26.13 -13.52 -21.59
N ASP A 95 -27.22 -12.74 -21.69
CA ASP A 95 -28.57 -13.14 -21.25
C ASP A 95 -29.08 -14.49 -21.82
N SER A 96 -28.45 -15.00 -22.90
CA SER A 96 -28.80 -16.25 -23.57
C SER A 96 -27.96 -17.48 -23.20
N ASP A 97 -26.85 -17.33 -22.47
CA ASP A 97 -25.86 -18.40 -22.30
C ASP A 97 -25.91 -19.00 -20.90
N VAL A 98 -26.82 -19.95 -20.66
CA VAL A 98 -26.67 -20.86 -19.51
C VAL A 98 -27.29 -22.24 -19.77
N CYS A 99 -26.47 -23.16 -20.26
CA CYS A 99 -26.52 -24.53 -19.74
C CYS A 99 -25.48 -24.59 -18.61
N ASP A 100 -25.94 -24.76 -17.36
CA ASP A 100 -25.12 -24.73 -16.13
C ASP A 100 -23.97 -25.78 -16.12
N GLU A 101 -23.94 -26.71 -17.09
CA GLU A 101 -23.08 -27.89 -17.06
C GLU A 101 -21.66 -27.68 -17.63
N ASP A 102 -21.40 -26.61 -18.40
CA ASP A 102 -20.12 -26.46 -19.12
C ASP A 102 -19.12 -25.48 -18.47
N LEU A 103 -19.49 -24.83 -17.36
CA LEU A 103 -18.68 -23.75 -16.78
C LEU A 103 -17.73 -24.23 -15.67
N ILE A 104 -16.44 -23.92 -15.82
CA ILE A 104 -15.42 -24.20 -14.82
C ILE A 104 -15.55 -23.17 -13.68
N LYS A 105 -15.93 -23.64 -12.49
CA LYS A 105 -16.03 -22.79 -11.29
C LYS A 105 -14.63 -22.49 -10.74
N PRO A 106 -14.26 -21.21 -10.53
CA PRO A 106 -12.96 -20.86 -9.98
C PRO A 106 -12.73 -21.47 -8.59
N THR A 107 -11.52 -21.95 -8.34
CA THR A 107 -11.11 -22.41 -7.01
C THR A 107 -10.89 -21.23 -6.06
N LYS A 108 -10.79 -21.52 -4.76
CA LYS A 108 -10.41 -20.50 -3.77
C LYS A 108 -9.06 -19.86 -4.11
N GLU A 109 -8.07 -20.65 -4.53
CA GLU A 109 -6.76 -20.11 -4.90
C GLU A 109 -6.86 -19.19 -6.10
N GLN A 110 -7.70 -19.51 -7.09
CA GLN A 110 -7.94 -18.65 -8.25
C GLN A 110 -8.61 -17.33 -7.84
N TYR A 111 -9.54 -17.33 -6.88
CA TYR A 111 -10.09 -16.08 -6.34
C TYR A 111 -9.06 -15.26 -5.57
N VAL A 112 -8.19 -15.89 -4.77
CA VAL A 112 -7.10 -15.19 -4.08
C VAL A 112 -6.13 -14.58 -5.08
N HIS A 113 -5.78 -15.33 -6.13
CA HIS A 113 -4.94 -14.83 -7.22
C HIS A 113 -5.61 -13.65 -7.94
N MET A 114 -6.90 -13.76 -8.25
CA MET A 114 -7.70 -12.69 -8.85
C MET A 114 -7.69 -11.42 -7.99
N ILE A 115 -7.79 -11.53 -6.67
CA ILE A 115 -7.72 -10.38 -5.75
C ILE A 115 -6.37 -9.68 -5.88
N VAL A 116 -5.25 -10.42 -5.83
CA VAL A 116 -3.91 -9.83 -5.92
C VAL A 116 -3.70 -9.17 -7.29
N ALA A 117 -4.05 -9.88 -8.37
CA ALA A 117 -3.92 -9.39 -9.73
C ALA A 117 -4.83 -8.18 -10.01
N PHE A 118 -6.00 -8.11 -9.37
CA PHE A 118 -6.88 -6.95 -9.45
C PHE A 118 -6.20 -5.70 -8.88
N TYR A 119 -5.61 -5.79 -7.69
CA TYR A 119 -4.87 -4.66 -7.11
C TYR A 119 -3.61 -4.31 -7.90
N GLU A 120 -2.93 -5.29 -8.48
CA GLU A 120 -1.83 -5.06 -9.42
C GLU A 120 -2.29 -4.23 -10.61
N TYR A 121 -3.40 -4.63 -11.23
CA TYR A 121 -3.97 -3.93 -12.37
C TYR A 121 -4.40 -2.51 -12.01
N LEU A 122 -5.10 -2.30 -10.89
CA LEU A 122 -5.46 -0.95 -10.43
C LEU A 122 -4.22 -0.08 -10.12
N ALA A 123 -3.15 -0.69 -9.62
CA ALA A 123 -1.86 -0.02 -9.40
C ALA A 123 -1.06 0.21 -10.70
N SER A 124 -1.48 -0.39 -11.81
CA SER A 124 -0.74 -0.37 -13.06
C SER A 124 -0.86 0.96 -13.81
N ARG A 125 0.13 1.23 -14.67
CA ARG A 125 0.09 2.38 -15.59
C ARG A 125 -1.06 2.29 -16.59
N PRO A 126 -1.37 1.13 -17.23
CA PRO A 126 -2.53 0.98 -18.12
C PRO A 126 -3.83 1.49 -17.51
N PHE A 127 -4.17 1.09 -16.28
CA PHE A 127 -5.38 1.57 -15.60
C PHE A 127 -5.34 3.08 -15.35
N ARG A 128 -4.21 3.62 -14.88
CA ARG A 128 -4.05 5.05 -14.61
C ARG A 128 -4.31 5.91 -15.85
N ILE A 129 -3.87 5.46 -17.02
CA ILE A 129 -3.89 6.28 -18.24
C ILE A 129 -5.11 6.07 -19.13
N LEU A 130 -6.08 5.24 -18.70
CA LEU A 130 -7.31 4.97 -19.45
C LEU A 130 -7.94 6.28 -19.98
N PRO A 131 -8.51 6.27 -21.19
CA PRO A 131 -9.19 7.45 -21.72
C PRO A 131 -10.53 7.69 -21.00
N HIS A 132 -11.28 6.62 -20.80
CA HIS A 132 -12.56 6.57 -20.11
C HIS A 132 -12.77 5.15 -19.56
N LEU A 133 -13.77 4.99 -18.70
CA LEU A 133 -14.18 3.73 -18.13
C LEU A 133 -15.70 3.64 -18.23
N SER A 134 -16.20 2.85 -19.19
CA SER A 134 -17.62 2.64 -19.41
C SER A 134 -18.11 1.43 -18.63
N PHE A 135 -19.31 1.54 -18.05
CA PHE A 135 -19.98 0.45 -17.34
C PHE A 135 -21.22 -0.07 -18.08
N GLU A 136 -21.44 0.41 -19.31
CA GLU A 136 -22.64 0.14 -20.11
C GLU A 136 -22.79 -1.36 -20.44
N SER A 137 -21.68 -2.04 -20.72
CA SER A 137 -21.66 -3.49 -20.98
C SER A 137 -22.13 -4.34 -19.80
N MET A 138 -22.22 -3.75 -18.61
CA MET A 138 -22.69 -4.37 -17.37
C MET A 138 -24.02 -3.78 -16.90
N GLY A 139 -24.77 -3.14 -17.80
CA GLY A 139 -26.09 -2.58 -17.53
C GLY A 139 -26.09 -1.29 -16.70
N CYS A 140 -24.94 -0.63 -16.53
CA CYS A 140 -24.83 0.62 -15.79
C CYS A 140 -24.54 1.78 -16.75
N ALA A 141 -25.43 2.78 -16.81
CA ALA A 141 -25.32 3.91 -17.75
C ALA A 141 -24.17 4.89 -17.43
N SER A 142 -23.51 4.72 -16.27
CA SER A 142 -22.39 5.57 -15.87
C SER A 142 -21.17 5.36 -16.76
N THR A 143 -20.48 6.45 -17.08
CA THR A 143 -19.16 6.42 -17.70
C THR A 143 -18.25 7.39 -16.97
N PHE A 144 -17.09 6.92 -16.54
CA PHE A 144 -16.09 7.78 -15.94
C PHE A 144 -15.15 8.32 -17.01
N LEU A 145 -14.82 9.60 -16.86
CA LEU A 145 -13.83 10.31 -17.66
C LEU A 145 -12.51 10.43 -16.91
N ARG A 146 -11.44 10.65 -17.67
CA ARG A 146 -10.07 10.73 -17.17
C ARG A 146 -9.96 11.59 -15.91
N GLY A 147 -9.42 11.01 -14.85
CA GLY A 147 -9.24 11.65 -13.55
C GLY A 147 -10.15 11.09 -12.46
N GLN A 148 -11.36 10.64 -12.80
CA GLN A 148 -12.34 10.21 -11.79
C GLN A 148 -11.94 8.93 -11.04
N TRP A 149 -11.17 8.04 -11.67
CA TRP A 149 -10.64 6.82 -11.04
C TRP A 149 -9.20 6.96 -10.54
N VAL A 150 -8.57 8.15 -10.65
CA VAL A 150 -7.20 8.37 -10.14
C VAL A 150 -7.10 8.09 -8.63
N PRO A 151 -8.08 8.46 -7.78
CA PRO A 151 -8.06 8.07 -6.36
C PRO A 151 -8.03 6.55 -6.15
N ILE A 152 -8.69 5.78 -7.03
CA ILE A 152 -8.67 4.31 -6.99
C ILE A 152 -7.26 3.80 -7.27
N HIS A 153 -6.61 4.34 -8.30
CA HIS A 153 -5.23 4.00 -8.64
C HIS A 153 -4.27 4.32 -7.47
N GLU A 154 -4.37 5.50 -6.88
CA GLU A 154 -3.48 5.91 -5.77
C GLU A 154 -3.65 5.04 -4.52
N ALA A 155 -4.90 4.65 -4.20
CA ALA A 155 -5.16 3.71 -3.12
C ALA A 155 -4.61 2.33 -3.44
N ALA A 156 -4.85 1.83 -4.66
CA ALA A 156 -4.43 0.50 -5.07
C ALA A 156 -2.91 0.35 -5.11
N VAL A 157 -2.15 1.38 -5.49
CA VAL A 157 -0.68 1.35 -5.42
C VAL A 157 -0.20 1.04 -4.01
N LYS A 158 -0.80 1.68 -2.98
CA LYS A 158 -0.43 1.42 -1.58
C LYS A 158 -0.79 -0.01 -1.17
N THR A 159 -1.99 -0.46 -1.49
CA THR A 159 -2.49 -1.80 -1.15
C THR A 159 -1.68 -2.89 -1.85
N TYR A 160 -1.39 -2.75 -3.15
CA TYR A 160 -0.58 -3.70 -3.92
C TYR A 160 0.84 -3.80 -3.36
N TYR A 161 1.50 -2.68 -3.06
CA TYR A 161 2.83 -2.73 -2.44
C TYR A 161 2.81 -3.40 -1.06
N ASN A 162 1.76 -3.20 -0.25
CA ASN A 162 1.62 -3.89 1.02
C ASN A 162 1.40 -5.40 0.84
N LEU A 163 0.62 -5.80 -0.17
CA LEU A 163 0.41 -7.20 -0.51
C LEU A 163 1.69 -7.89 -0.96
N VAL A 164 2.43 -7.29 -1.89
CA VAL A 164 3.64 -7.90 -2.47
C VAL A 164 4.79 -7.94 -1.47
N PHE A 165 5.06 -6.83 -0.76
CA PHE A 165 6.24 -6.74 0.10
C PHE A 165 6.01 -7.24 1.52
N HIS A 166 4.80 -7.09 2.06
CA HIS A 166 4.53 -7.40 3.46
C HIS A 166 3.58 -8.60 3.63
N MET A 167 3.03 -9.16 2.54
CA MET A 167 1.97 -10.18 2.58
C MET A 167 0.79 -9.73 3.47
N GLN A 168 0.57 -8.42 3.56
CA GLN A 168 -0.41 -7.79 4.42
C GLN A 168 -1.47 -7.07 3.60
N PHE A 169 -2.72 -7.43 3.84
CA PHE A 169 -3.87 -6.61 3.49
C PHE A 169 -4.22 -5.78 4.73
N GLY A 170 -3.84 -4.51 4.74
CA GLY A 170 -3.98 -3.64 5.93
C GLY A 170 -5.45 -3.36 6.28
N GLU A 171 -6.30 -3.41 5.27
CA GLU A 171 -7.73 -3.12 5.33
C GLU A 171 -8.58 -4.29 5.84
N LEU A 172 -7.97 -5.46 6.13
CA LEU A 172 -8.61 -6.62 6.76
C LEU A 172 -8.62 -6.56 8.30
N THR A 173 -7.85 -5.67 8.91
CA THR A 173 -7.77 -5.53 10.37
C THR A 173 -8.63 -4.36 10.82
N ASP A 174 -9.73 -4.65 11.53
CA ASP A 174 -10.71 -3.68 12.03
C ASP A 174 -10.19 -2.73 13.15
N VAL A 175 -8.88 -2.66 13.37
CA VAL A 175 -8.29 -2.06 14.57
C VAL A 175 -7.62 -0.69 14.33
N GLU A 176 -7.59 -0.16 13.11
CA GLU A 176 -6.70 0.99 12.83
C GLU A 176 -7.31 2.25 12.20
N HIS A 177 -8.64 2.46 12.27
CA HIS A 177 -9.24 3.71 11.77
C HIS A 177 -9.92 4.59 12.85
N ALA A 178 -9.82 4.21 14.13
CA ALA A 178 -10.32 5.05 15.23
C ALA A 178 -9.24 5.93 15.90
N ASP A 179 -7.96 5.74 15.60
CA ASP A 179 -6.89 6.49 16.28
C ASP A 179 -5.93 7.16 15.29
N PRO A 180 -6.05 8.48 15.04
CA PRO A 180 -5.09 9.21 14.21
C PRO A 180 -3.66 9.17 14.77
N SER A 181 -3.47 8.74 16.03
CA SER A 181 -2.15 8.54 16.63
C SER A 181 -1.47 7.22 16.24
N ARG A 182 -2.20 6.23 15.68
CA ARG A 182 -1.63 4.95 15.20
C ARG A 182 -1.19 4.95 13.74
N SER A 183 -1.55 5.99 12.97
CA SER A 183 -1.01 6.22 11.61
C SER A 183 0.51 6.42 11.59
N VAL A 184 1.10 6.54 12.76
CA VAL A 184 2.52 6.64 13.03
C VAL A 184 3.12 5.23 13.20
N SER A 185 3.02 4.39 12.16
CA SER A 185 3.68 3.08 12.15
C SER A 185 5.18 3.27 12.46
N CYS A 186 5.63 2.74 13.60
CA CYS A 186 7.03 2.77 14.00
C CYS A 186 7.81 1.81 13.09
N ARG A 187 8.55 2.38 12.13
CA ARG A 187 9.37 1.66 11.16
C ARG A 187 10.81 1.61 11.61
N GLU A 188 11.48 0.52 11.28
CA GLU A 188 12.94 0.44 11.36
C GLU A 188 13.55 1.11 10.13
N CYS A 189 14.60 1.91 10.34
CA CYS A 189 15.36 2.52 9.26
C CYS A 189 16.47 1.58 8.78
N GLU A 190 16.74 1.59 7.48
CA GLU A 190 17.95 0.96 6.94
C GLU A 190 19.19 1.53 7.66
N PRO A 191 20.02 0.67 8.28
CA PRO A 191 21.20 1.11 9.01
C PRO A 191 22.13 1.95 8.13
N PHE A 192 22.64 3.04 8.68
CA PHE A 192 23.57 3.92 7.98
C PHE A 192 24.73 4.34 8.87
N VAL A 193 25.77 4.91 8.27
CA VAL A 193 27.00 5.26 8.98
C VAL A 193 27.14 6.78 9.05
N ILE A 194 27.50 7.28 10.22
CA ILE A 194 27.92 8.66 10.46
C ILE A 194 29.36 8.68 11.00
N GLU A 195 30.02 9.83 10.94
CA GLU A 195 31.34 10.02 11.54
C GLU A 195 31.18 10.91 12.78
N LEU A 196 31.75 10.47 13.91
CA LEU A 196 31.77 11.23 15.16
C LEU A 196 33.22 11.33 15.69
N PRO A 197 33.55 12.37 16.47
CA PRO A 197 34.86 12.47 17.13
C PRO A 197 35.10 11.32 18.14
N ASP A 198 36.36 10.98 18.35
CA ASP A 198 36.76 9.79 19.09
C ASP A 198 36.44 9.85 20.60
N ASP A 199 36.41 11.06 21.17
CA ASP A 199 36.30 11.36 22.60
C ASP A 199 34.86 11.62 23.08
N VAL A 200 33.87 11.33 22.23
CA VAL A 200 32.46 11.63 22.53
C VAL A 200 31.80 10.51 23.34
N ASP A 201 30.94 10.90 24.31
CA ASP A 201 30.06 9.99 25.04
C ASP A 201 28.87 9.55 24.17
N ASP A 202 28.90 8.30 23.72
CA ASP A 202 27.87 7.70 22.86
C ASP A 202 26.48 7.72 23.52
N GLU A 203 26.39 7.60 24.84
CA GLU A 203 25.12 7.62 25.57
C GLU A 203 24.55 9.03 25.69
N LEU A 204 25.41 10.04 25.78
CA LEU A 204 24.99 11.44 25.69
C LEU A 204 24.48 11.79 24.29
N VAL A 205 25.20 11.35 23.25
CA VAL A 205 24.78 11.51 21.84
C VAL A 205 23.44 10.84 21.60
N ARG A 206 23.29 9.58 22.04
CA ARG A 206 22.04 8.82 21.90
C ARG A 206 20.86 9.58 22.53
N ARG A 207 21.02 10.05 23.77
CA ARG A 207 19.99 10.82 24.48
C ARG A 207 19.61 12.11 23.76
N GLN A 208 20.58 12.86 23.23
CA GLN A 208 20.31 14.09 22.50
C GLN A 208 19.59 13.84 21.17
N ILE A 209 20.02 12.82 20.42
CA ILE A 209 19.34 12.43 19.19
C ILE A 209 17.89 12.04 19.51
N MET A 210 17.66 11.15 20.48
CA MET A 210 16.31 10.73 20.86
C MET A 210 15.42 11.91 21.27
N LYS A 211 15.96 12.86 22.07
CA LYS A 211 15.24 14.06 22.51
C LYS A 211 14.81 14.97 21.34
N LYS A 212 15.65 15.10 20.30
CA LYS A 212 15.40 16.00 19.17
C LYS A 212 14.54 15.39 18.06
N THR A 213 14.54 14.06 17.96
CA THR A 213 13.93 13.34 16.85
C THR A 213 12.68 12.57 17.24
N ASN A 214 12.39 12.43 18.54
CA ASN A 214 11.29 11.61 19.06
C ASN A 214 11.30 10.19 18.44
N LEU A 215 12.47 9.55 18.46
CA LEU A 215 12.62 8.15 18.05
C LEU A 215 12.14 7.22 19.17
N THR A 216 11.61 6.08 18.76
CA THR A 216 11.17 5.02 19.68
C THR A 216 12.37 4.21 20.17
N ASP A 217 13.33 3.95 19.29
CA ASP A 217 14.57 3.26 19.63
C ASP A 217 15.75 3.76 18.77
N LEU A 218 16.96 3.71 19.33
CA LEU A 218 18.19 4.15 18.68
C LEU A 218 19.38 3.35 19.22
N SER A 219 20.09 2.68 18.33
CA SER A 219 21.33 1.96 18.58
C SER A 219 22.48 2.59 17.81
N LEU A 220 23.57 2.87 18.53
CA LEU A 220 24.81 3.43 18.02
C LEU A 220 25.92 2.41 18.24
N ARG A 221 26.59 1.98 17.15
CA ARG A 221 27.69 1.03 17.22
C ARG A 221 28.93 1.60 16.54
N ARG A 222 30.03 1.74 17.31
CA ARG A 222 31.33 2.13 16.76
C ARG A 222 31.91 1.03 15.88
N ILE A 223 32.44 1.45 14.73
CA ILE A 223 33.10 0.63 13.73
C ILE A 223 34.43 1.30 13.40
N PRO A 224 35.52 0.53 13.21
CA PRO A 224 36.80 1.09 12.79
C PRO A 224 36.66 1.86 11.47
N GLY A 225 36.98 3.15 11.49
CA GLY A 225 37.07 3.97 10.30
C GLY A 225 38.51 4.12 9.80
N PRO A 226 38.72 4.49 8.53
CA PRO A 226 40.04 4.86 8.06
C PRO A 226 40.50 6.17 8.71
N ARG A 227 41.76 6.21 9.19
CA ARG A 227 42.49 7.41 9.67
C ARG A 227 42.03 7.98 11.04
N ASN A 228 42.00 7.19 12.12
CA ASN A 228 41.73 7.69 13.50
C ASN A 228 40.41 8.47 13.63
N HIS A 229 39.36 8.05 12.90
CA HIS A 229 38.01 8.54 13.12
C HIS A 229 37.09 7.35 13.27
N TRP A 230 36.28 7.32 14.32
CA TRP A 230 35.27 6.26 14.49
C TRP A 230 34.08 6.51 13.57
N ARG A 231 33.73 5.48 12.83
CA ARG A 231 32.46 5.40 12.12
C ARG A 231 31.42 4.86 13.09
N VAL A 232 30.27 5.48 13.16
CA VAL A 232 29.17 5.03 14.02
C VAL A 232 28.06 4.53 13.11
N ALA A 233 27.79 3.22 13.17
CA ALA A 233 26.59 2.66 12.59
C ALA A 233 25.38 3.05 13.44
N VAL A 234 24.38 3.58 12.77
CA VAL A 234 23.14 4.08 13.35
C VAL A 234 22.00 3.18 12.87
N SER A 235 21.34 2.55 13.83
CA SER A 235 20.10 1.81 13.62
C SER A 235 19.02 2.45 14.47
N ALA A 236 17.87 2.76 13.88
CA ALA A 236 16.82 3.51 14.57
C ALA A 236 15.43 3.01 14.21
N ARG A 237 14.53 3.10 15.18
CA ARG A 237 13.11 2.81 15.00
C ARG A 237 12.28 4.03 15.37
N GLY A 238 11.33 4.37 14.51
CA GLY A 238 10.41 5.47 14.79
C GLY A 238 9.48 5.78 13.64
N THR A 239 8.82 6.91 13.77
CA THR A 239 7.88 7.42 12.78
C THR A 239 8.60 7.85 11.51
N ILE A 240 7.91 7.92 10.36
CA ILE A 240 8.51 8.47 9.12
C ILE A 240 9.04 9.89 9.36
N HIS A 241 8.33 10.69 10.14
CA HIS A 241 8.74 12.05 10.50
C HIS A 241 10.00 12.06 11.37
N SER A 242 10.05 11.23 12.41
CA SER A 242 11.19 11.07 13.32
C SER A 242 12.45 10.61 12.60
N LEU A 243 12.30 9.68 11.65
CA LEU A 243 13.40 9.19 10.82
C LEU A 243 13.92 10.25 9.83
N ARG A 244 13.04 11.11 9.29
CA ARG A 244 13.46 12.27 8.50
C ARG A 244 14.22 13.28 9.35
N LEU A 245 13.72 13.60 10.54
CA LEU A 245 14.41 14.48 11.50
C LEU A 245 15.79 13.93 11.87
N LEU A 246 15.91 12.61 12.07
CA LEU A 246 17.20 11.96 12.30
C LEU A 246 18.17 12.20 11.13
N ARG A 247 17.73 11.96 9.89
CA ARG A 247 18.55 12.18 8.69
C ARG A 247 18.96 13.64 8.54
N ASP A 248 18.06 14.58 8.77
CA ASP A 248 18.36 16.02 8.69
C ASP A 248 19.32 16.46 9.80
N LEU A 249 19.19 15.90 11.00
CA LEU A 249 20.05 16.21 12.14
C LEU A 249 21.50 15.79 11.90
N VAL A 250 21.71 14.58 11.35
CA VAL A 250 23.04 13.99 11.19
C VAL A 250 23.69 14.28 9.83
N THR A 251 22.95 14.86 8.88
CA THR A 251 23.50 15.26 7.57
C THR A 251 24.00 16.68 7.62
N VAL A 252 25.31 16.88 7.51
CA VAL A 252 25.94 18.20 7.40
C VAL A 252 26.37 18.44 5.96
N LYS A 253 25.98 19.57 5.38
CA LYS A 253 26.51 20.01 4.08
C LYS A 253 27.94 20.50 4.29
N PRO A 254 28.93 20.04 3.51
CA PRO A 254 30.29 20.54 3.62
C PRO A 254 30.30 22.06 3.33
N PRO A 255 31.04 22.85 4.11
CA PRO A 255 31.21 24.27 3.81
C PRO A 255 31.84 24.42 2.42
N PHE A 256 31.34 25.36 1.63
CA PHE A 256 31.83 25.63 0.28
C PHE A 256 33.24 26.24 0.38
N MET A 257 34.26 25.39 0.42
CA MET A 257 35.66 25.81 0.32
C MET A 257 36.17 25.42 -1.07
N GLY A 258 36.79 26.39 -1.76
CA GLY A 258 37.38 26.18 -3.08
C GLY A 258 38.37 25.01 -3.11
N ALA A 259 38.69 24.55 -4.32
CA ALA A 259 39.33 23.27 -4.66
C ALA A 259 40.63 22.88 -3.91
N ALA A 260 41.23 23.77 -3.12
CA ALA A 260 42.41 23.50 -2.30
C ALA A 260 42.11 22.98 -0.87
N GLY A 261 40.88 23.11 -0.36
CA GLY A 261 40.54 22.83 1.06
C GLY A 261 39.83 21.52 1.37
N GLY A 262 39.62 20.63 0.38
CA GLY A 262 38.74 19.46 0.55
C GLY A 262 39.12 18.48 1.67
N ARG A 263 40.42 18.38 2.01
CA ARG A 263 40.90 17.53 3.11
C ARG A 263 40.62 18.12 4.49
N GLU A 264 40.81 19.43 4.66
CA GLU A 264 40.52 20.14 5.91
C GLU A 264 39.00 20.23 6.14
N ALA A 265 38.24 20.47 5.07
CA ALA A 265 36.78 20.47 5.13
C ALA A 265 36.20 19.11 5.56
N SER A 266 36.79 17.99 5.10
CA SER A 266 36.37 16.65 5.51
C SER A 266 36.68 16.34 6.97
N ALA A 267 37.80 16.81 7.51
CA ALA A 267 38.20 16.61 8.91
C ALA A 267 37.29 17.36 9.90
N LEU A 268 36.60 18.41 9.44
CA LEU A 268 35.66 19.19 10.25
C LEU A 268 34.24 18.59 10.29
N LEU A 269 33.89 17.67 9.38
CA LEU A 269 32.55 17.10 9.30
C LEU A 269 32.11 16.38 10.58
N PRO A 270 32.94 15.53 11.23
CA PRO A 270 32.53 14.84 12.45
C PRO A 270 32.22 15.82 13.60
N LEU A 271 33.02 16.89 13.73
CA LEU A 271 32.83 17.93 14.72
C LEU A 271 31.55 18.74 14.47
N LEU A 272 31.22 19.02 13.20
CA LEU A 272 29.99 19.73 12.84
C LEU A 272 28.74 18.87 13.08
N VAL A 273 28.81 17.57 12.78
CA VAL A 273 27.72 16.61 13.09
C VAL A 273 27.50 16.56 14.59
N TYR A 274 28.57 16.41 15.39
CA TYR A 274 28.48 16.40 16.85
C TYR A 274 27.89 17.71 17.40
N LYS A 275 28.39 18.87 16.94
CA LYS A 275 27.88 20.18 17.36
C LYS A 275 26.39 20.33 17.07
N ARG A 276 25.91 19.83 15.93
CA ARG A 276 24.49 19.88 15.55
C ARG A 276 23.62 18.95 16.41
N ILE A 277 24.15 17.79 16.78
CA ILE A 277 23.49 16.90 17.74
C ILE A 277 23.42 17.54 19.13
N MET A 278 24.44 18.29 19.55
CA MET A 278 24.51 18.88 20.90
C MET A 278 23.81 20.24 21.06
N SER A 279 23.62 21.01 19.98
CA SER A 279 22.99 22.35 19.96
C SER A 279 21.47 22.29 20.00
#